data_AF-A0A087LM91-F1
#
_entry.id   AF-A0A087LM91-F1
#
_cell.length_a   1.000
_cell.length_b   1.000
_cell.length_c   1.000
_cell.angle_alpha   90.00
_cell.angle_beta   90.00
_cell.angle_gamma   90.00
#
_symmetry.space_group_name_H-M   'P 1'
#
loop_
_entity.id
_entity.type
_entity.pdbx_description
1 polymer ?
#
loop_
_entity_poly.entity_id
_entity_poly.type
_entity_poly.pdbx_seq_one_letter_code
_entity_poly.pdbx_strand_id
1 'polypeptide(L)'
;LGSWLDFGSIAGFVLGAGFVVLLQTVLTEADFLSWGWRLPFLVAAPLGLIGLYLRHAAEETPAFTQQLERLEQEDKSALQDRPAVPFAEIFTKYRKALLVCIGLVLVTNITYYMLLTYMPTYLSSSLGYEESHGVMIIIAVMIGMLFVQPLIGLTSDRIGRRPFILIGSVGLFVVAVPAFLMIISDRPALIFLGLLFLAVALNCMIGVMAATLPALFPARIRYSALASSF
;
A
#
# COMPACT_ATOMS: atom_id res chain seq x y z
N LEU A 1 8.02 2.11 11.76
CA LEU A 1 6.58 2.21 12.11
C LEU A 1 5.68 2.13 10.86
N GLY A 2 5.95 2.88 9.78
CA GLY A 2 5.15 2.80 8.54
C GLY A 2 4.99 1.39 7.95
N SER A 3 6.06 0.58 7.94
CA SER A 3 5.99 -0.80 7.40
C SER A 3 5.03 -1.73 8.15
N TRP A 4 4.69 -1.44 9.41
CA TRP A 4 3.72 -2.24 10.18
C TRP A 4 2.27 -1.98 9.76
N LEU A 5 1.96 -0.77 9.29
CA LEU A 5 0.65 -0.45 8.70
C LEU A 5 0.47 -1.23 7.40
N ASP A 6 1.48 -1.20 6.53
CA ASP A 6 1.42 -1.89 5.25
C ASP A 6 1.44 -3.42 5.41
N PHE A 7 2.17 -3.93 6.43
CA PHE A 7 2.13 -5.34 6.82
C PHE A 7 0.71 -5.76 7.22
N GLY A 8 0.02 -4.96 8.03
CA GLY A 8 -1.36 -5.22 8.43
C GLY A 8 -2.33 -5.27 7.23
N SER A 9 -2.18 -4.33 6.29
CA SER A 9 -2.98 -4.29 5.06
C SER A 9 -2.77 -5.52 4.18
N ILE A 10 -1.51 -5.94 3.97
CA ILE A 10 -1.19 -7.12 3.16
C ILE A 10 -1.61 -8.40 3.87
N ALA A 11 -1.42 -8.51 5.18
CA ALA A 11 -1.91 -9.64 5.97
C ALA A 11 -3.44 -9.77 5.86
N GLY A 12 -4.17 -8.67 5.96
CA GLY A 12 -5.62 -8.64 5.76
C GLY A 12 -6.02 -9.09 4.35
N PHE A 13 -5.30 -8.64 3.32
CA PHE A 13 -5.55 -9.07 1.94
C PHE A 13 -5.28 -10.57 1.76
N VAL A 14 -4.17 -11.10 2.29
CA VAL A 14 -3.83 -12.53 2.22
C VAL A 14 -4.89 -13.38 2.90
N LEU A 15 -5.35 -12.98 4.09
CA LEU A 15 -6.41 -13.67 4.81
C LEU A 15 -7.73 -13.63 4.02
N GLY A 16 -8.09 -12.48 3.44
CA GLY A 16 -9.29 -12.33 2.63
C GLY A 16 -9.25 -13.18 1.36
N ALA A 17 -8.16 -13.10 0.59
CA ALA A 17 -7.95 -13.90 -0.61
C ALA A 17 -7.91 -15.39 -0.30
N GLY A 18 -7.20 -15.80 0.76
CA GLY A 18 -7.16 -17.19 1.22
C GLY A 18 -8.53 -17.72 1.64
N PHE A 19 -9.35 -16.90 2.29
CA PHE A 19 -10.72 -17.25 2.64
C PHE A 19 -11.59 -17.47 1.39
N VAL A 20 -11.48 -16.61 0.39
CA VAL A 20 -12.20 -16.77 -0.89
C VAL A 20 -11.78 -18.04 -1.61
N VAL A 21 -10.47 -18.33 -1.69
CA VAL A 21 -9.97 -19.58 -2.28
C VAL A 21 -10.52 -20.79 -1.53
N LEU A 22 -10.52 -20.76 -0.19
CA LEU A 22 -11.08 -21.85 0.60
C LEU A 22 -12.57 -22.07 0.28
N LEU A 23 -13.35 -21.00 0.15
CA LEU A 23 -14.75 -21.10 -0.26
C LEU A 23 -14.90 -21.68 -1.67
N GLN A 24 -14.09 -21.25 -2.64
CA GLN A 24 -14.11 -21.78 -4.00
C GLN A 24 -13.68 -23.26 -4.08
N THR A 25 -12.86 -23.75 -3.14
CA THR A 25 -12.48 -25.17 -3.08
C THR A 25 -13.51 -26.06 -2.40
N VAL A 26 -14.32 -25.50 -1.48
CA VAL A 26 -15.31 -26.26 -0.69
C VAL A 26 -16.69 -26.22 -1.34
N LEU A 27 -17.03 -25.12 -2.02
CA LEU A 27 -18.33 -24.90 -2.67
C LEU A 27 -18.22 -25.14 -4.17
N THR A 28 -19.30 -25.64 -4.76
CA THR A 28 -19.44 -25.68 -6.23
C THR A 28 -19.72 -24.27 -6.75
N GLU A 29 -19.34 -23.98 -8.00
CA GLU A 29 -19.53 -22.66 -8.62
C GLU A 29 -20.98 -22.13 -8.50
N ALA A 30 -21.97 -23.01 -8.68
CA ALA A 30 -23.39 -22.67 -8.52
C ALA A 30 -23.77 -22.26 -7.08
N ASP A 31 -23.17 -22.90 -6.07
CA ASP A 31 -23.40 -22.58 -4.66
C ASP A 31 -22.69 -21.29 -4.25
N PHE A 32 -21.50 -21.06 -4.82
CA PHE A 32 -20.76 -19.82 -4.60
C PHE A 32 -21.53 -18.61 -5.14
N LEU A 33 -22.06 -18.70 -6.36
CA LEU A 33 -22.84 -17.63 -6.99
C LEU A 33 -24.21 -17.42 -6.33
N SER A 34 -24.84 -18.49 -5.83
CA SER A 34 -26.14 -18.38 -5.17
C SER A 34 -26.04 -17.75 -3.77
N TRP A 35 -25.10 -18.22 -2.93
CA TRP A 35 -24.99 -17.73 -1.55
C TRP A 35 -23.56 -17.61 -1.00
N GLY A 36 -22.60 -18.39 -1.49
CA GLY A 36 -21.24 -18.43 -0.94
C GLY A 36 -20.50 -17.09 -0.96
N TRP A 37 -20.76 -16.24 -1.96
CA TRP A 37 -20.16 -14.90 -2.05
C TRP A 37 -20.51 -13.97 -0.87
N ARG A 38 -21.54 -14.27 -0.08
CA ARG A 38 -21.94 -13.47 1.09
C ARG A 38 -21.10 -13.77 2.34
N LEU A 39 -20.49 -14.96 2.42
CA LEU A 39 -19.69 -15.38 3.59
C LEU A 39 -18.50 -14.44 3.88
N PRO A 40 -17.70 -13.99 2.88
CA PRO A 40 -16.62 -13.04 3.13
C PRO A 40 -17.09 -11.74 3.77
N PHE A 41 -18.26 -11.23 3.38
CA PHE A 41 -18.84 -10.01 3.96
C PHE A 41 -19.32 -10.22 5.40
N LEU A 42 -19.93 -11.39 5.68
CA LEU A 42 -20.37 -11.75 7.03
C LEU A 42 -19.19 -11.91 7.99
N VAL A 43 -18.05 -12.42 7.53
CA VAL A 43 -16.81 -12.51 8.32
C VAL A 43 -16.11 -11.15 8.43
N ALA A 44 -16.16 -10.33 7.39
CA ALA A 44 -15.59 -8.99 7.40
C ALA A 44 -16.32 -8.03 8.36
N ALA A 45 -17.63 -8.20 8.57
CA ALA A 45 -18.42 -7.35 9.47
C ALA A 45 -17.92 -7.31 10.94
N PRO A 46 -17.73 -8.44 11.64
CA PRO A 46 -17.17 -8.44 13.00
C PRO A 46 -15.72 -7.95 13.03
N LEU A 47 -14.91 -8.28 12.02
CA LEU A 47 -13.55 -7.73 11.90
C LEU A 47 -13.56 -6.20 11.75
N GLY A 48 -14.50 -5.67 10.97
CA GLY A 48 -14.73 -4.24 10.82
C GLY A 48 -15.18 -3.57 12.11
N LEU A 49 -16.05 -4.22 12.90
CA LEU A 49 -16.44 -3.76 14.23
C LEU A 49 -15.25 -3.73 15.20
N ILE A 50 -14.38 -4.74 15.17
CA ILE A 50 -13.14 -4.76 15.96
C ILE A 50 -12.23 -3.62 15.50
N GLY A 51 -12.11 -3.38 14.19
CA GLY A 51 -11.36 -2.24 13.65
C GLY A 51 -11.91 -0.89 14.10
N LEU A 52 -13.24 -0.74 14.13
CA LEU A 52 -13.93 0.44 14.67
C LEU A 52 -13.66 0.61 16.16
N TYR A 53 -13.72 -0.47 16.93
CA TYR A 53 -13.43 -0.47 18.36
C TYR A 53 -11.97 -0.09 18.64
N LEU A 54 -11.01 -0.69 17.94
CA LEU A 54 -9.59 -0.35 18.04
C LEU A 54 -9.34 1.11 17.68
N ARG A 55 -10.03 1.64 16.66
CA ARG A 55 -9.94 3.05 16.29
C ARG A 55 -10.52 3.97 17.36
N HIS A 56 -11.52 3.51 18.10
CA HIS A 56 -12.12 4.29 19.18
C HIS A 56 -11.33 4.20 20.48
N ALA A 57 -10.69 3.05 20.74
CA ALA A 57 -9.86 2.78 21.91
C ALA A 57 -8.40 3.25 21.77
N ALA A 58 -7.95 3.52 20.53
CA ALA A 58 -6.71 4.24 20.27
C ALA A 58 -6.89 5.70 20.68
N GLU A 59 -6.86 5.95 21.98
CA GLU A 59 -6.77 7.29 22.54
C GLU A 59 -5.57 8.01 21.91
N GLU A 60 -5.81 9.22 21.43
CA GLU A 60 -4.79 10.02 20.76
C GLU A 60 -3.58 10.15 21.70
N THR A 61 -2.43 9.68 21.21
CA THR A 61 -1.15 9.74 21.93
C THR A 61 -1.02 11.07 22.70
N PRO A 62 -0.60 11.10 23.98
CA PRO A 62 -0.54 12.33 24.79
C PRO A 62 0.25 13.48 24.15
N ALA A 63 1.13 13.19 23.20
CA ALA A 63 1.82 14.18 22.37
C ALA A 63 0.89 14.92 21.39
N PHE A 64 -0.14 14.25 20.86
CA PHE A 64 -1.15 14.83 19.96
C PHE A 64 -2.18 15.63 20.77
N THR A 65 -2.61 15.15 21.95
CA THR A 65 -3.47 15.88 22.88
C THR A 65 -2.79 17.14 23.41
N GLN A 66 -1.50 17.07 23.77
CA GLN A 66 -0.73 18.27 24.15
C GLN A 66 -0.50 19.23 22.98
N GLN A 67 -0.39 18.74 21.74
CA GLN A 67 -0.34 19.61 20.56
C GLN A 67 -1.70 20.24 20.28
N LEU A 68 -2.80 19.49 20.44
CA LEU A 68 -4.16 20.00 20.25
C LEU A 68 -4.53 21.00 21.35
N GLU A 69 -4.18 20.74 22.62
CA GLU A 69 -4.37 21.69 23.72
C GLU A 69 -3.50 22.95 23.57
N ARG A 70 -2.25 22.82 23.08
CA ARG A 70 -1.44 24.00 22.73
C ARG A 70 -2.05 24.77 21.56
N LEU A 71 -2.54 24.07 20.55
CA LEU A 71 -3.21 24.67 19.39
C LEU A 71 -4.55 25.32 19.79
N GLU A 72 -5.31 24.74 20.72
CA GLU A 72 -6.59 25.26 21.23
C GLU A 72 -6.39 26.44 22.20
N GLN A 73 -5.32 26.44 22.98
CA GLN A 73 -4.92 27.58 23.81
C GLN A 73 -4.38 28.75 22.98
N GLU A 74 -3.66 28.48 21.89
CA GLU A 74 -3.26 29.50 20.91
C GLU A 74 -4.45 29.94 20.00
N ASP A 75 -5.41 29.05 19.70
CA ASP A 75 -6.54 29.31 18.77
C ASP A 75 -7.59 30.28 19.31
N LYS A 76 -7.76 30.44 20.64
CA LYS A 76 -8.66 31.48 21.15
C LYS A 76 -8.17 32.91 20.88
N SER A 77 -6.88 33.08 20.60
CA SER A 77 -6.27 34.35 20.16
C SER A 77 -5.89 34.39 18.68
N ALA A 78 -5.83 33.25 17.98
CA ALA A 78 -5.33 33.14 16.60
C ALA A 78 -6.40 32.93 15.52
N LEU A 79 -7.70 32.90 15.87
CA LEU A 79 -8.80 32.79 14.90
C LEU A 79 -8.97 34.02 13.98
N GLN A 80 -8.26 35.13 14.25
CA GLN A 80 -8.33 36.34 13.43
C GLN A 80 -7.21 36.42 12.36
N ASP A 81 -6.17 35.59 12.45
CA ASP A 81 -4.94 35.69 11.64
C ASP A 81 -4.36 34.31 11.24
N ARG A 82 -5.20 33.35 10.85
CA ARG A 82 -4.69 32.19 10.08
C ARG A 82 -4.45 32.68 8.65
N PRO A 83 -3.19 32.87 8.18
CA PRO A 83 -2.99 33.12 6.77
C PRO A 83 -3.44 31.84 6.08
N ALA A 84 -4.53 31.91 5.30
CA ALA A 84 -4.94 30.83 4.42
C ALA A 84 -3.68 30.36 3.69
N VAL A 85 -3.19 29.16 4.00
CA VAL A 85 -1.96 28.64 3.41
C VAL A 85 -2.24 28.60 1.91
N PRO A 86 -1.63 29.48 1.09
CA PRO A 86 -2.09 29.63 -0.26
C PRO A 86 -1.69 28.34 -0.97
N PHE A 87 -2.66 27.57 -1.47
CA PHE A 87 -2.38 26.46 -2.38
C PHE A 87 -1.42 26.90 -3.50
N ALA A 88 -1.51 28.18 -3.90
CA ALA A 88 -0.59 28.84 -4.81
C ALA A 88 0.90 28.82 -4.36
N GLU A 89 1.20 28.91 -3.07
CA GLU A 89 2.58 28.92 -2.54
C GLU A 89 3.21 27.51 -2.62
N ILE A 90 2.40 26.46 -2.43
CA ILE A 90 2.80 25.05 -2.65
C ILE A 90 3.16 24.85 -4.13
N PHE A 91 2.28 25.30 -5.02
CA PHE A 91 2.45 25.21 -6.47
C PHE A 91 3.47 26.20 -7.04
N THR A 92 4.12 27.07 -6.27
CA THR A 92 5.14 28.00 -6.79
C THR A 92 6.51 27.76 -6.14
N LYS A 93 6.56 27.66 -4.82
CA LYS A 93 7.81 27.54 -4.05
C LYS A 93 8.28 26.09 -3.89
N TYR A 94 7.35 25.12 -3.88
CA TYR A 94 7.65 23.71 -3.62
C TYR A 94 7.37 22.78 -4.83
N ARG A 95 7.25 23.33 -6.05
CA ARG A 95 6.96 22.57 -7.30
C ARG A 95 7.82 21.33 -7.50
N LYS A 96 9.13 21.41 -7.28
CA LYS A 96 10.04 20.27 -7.48
C LYS A 96 9.76 19.14 -6.49
N ALA A 97 9.55 19.47 -5.22
CA ALA A 97 9.22 18.49 -4.18
C ALA A 97 7.83 17.88 -4.44
N LEU A 98 6.87 18.70 -4.88
CA LEU A 98 5.53 18.25 -5.26
C LEU A 98 5.56 17.29 -6.46
N LEU A 99 6.28 17.61 -7.53
CA LEU A 99 6.42 16.73 -8.70
C LEU A 99 7.09 15.40 -8.37
N VAL A 100 8.14 15.41 -7.54
CA VAL A 100 8.79 14.18 -7.07
C VAL A 100 7.82 13.36 -6.22
N CYS A 101 7.05 14.01 -5.35
CA CYS A 101 6.03 13.35 -4.53
C CYS A 101 4.94 12.70 -5.40
N ILE A 102 4.35 13.46 -6.33
CA ILE A 102 3.33 12.97 -7.27
C ILE A 102 3.88 11.80 -8.09
N GLY A 103 5.08 11.92 -8.65
CA GLY A 103 5.70 10.85 -9.42
C GLY A 103 5.92 9.59 -8.59
N LEU A 104 6.38 9.73 -7.35
CA LEU A 104 6.57 8.61 -6.44
C LEU A 104 5.23 7.93 -6.10
N VAL A 105 4.19 8.72 -5.79
CA VAL A 105 2.85 8.22 -5.48
C VAL A 105 2.23 7.51 -6.68
N LEU A 106 2.35 8.08 -7.88
CA LEU A 106 1.87 7.48 -9.12
C LEU A 106 2.55 6.15 -9.40
N VAL A 107 3.89 6.12 -9.43
CA VAL A 107 4.64 4.88 -9.71
C VAL A 107 4.30 3.81 -8.69
N THR A 108 4.22 4.17 -7.41
CA THR A 108 3.90 3.23 -6.34
C THR A 108 2.49 2.69 -6.47
N ASN A 109 1.47 3.54 -6.68
CA ASN A 109 0.08 3.11 -6.82
C ASN A 109 -0.15 2.29 -8.08
N ILE A 110 0.37 2.72 -9.23
CA ILE A 110 0.25 1.99 -10.50
C ILE A 110 0.85 0.59 -10.32
N THR A 111 2.05 0.50 -9.78
CA THR A 111 2.70 -0.80 -9.55
C THR A 111 1.94 -1.65 -8.53
N TYR A 112 1.41 -1.03 -7.48
CA TYR A 112 0.59 -1.71 -6.46
C TYR A 112 -0.68 -2.31 -7.06
N TYR A 113 -1.51 -1.52 -7.74
CA TYR A 113 -2.72 -2.02 -8.38
C TYR A 113 -2.43 -2.99 -9.51
N MET A 114 -1.35 -2.77 -10.26
CA MET A 114 -0.93 -3.70 -11.30
C MET A 114 -0.62 -5.08 -10.70
N LEU A 115 0.13 -5.13 -9.60
CA LEU A 115 0.58 -6.38 -9.00
C LEU A 115 -0.51 -7.08 -8.18
N LEU A 116 -1.29 -6.33 -7.40
CA LEU A 116 -2.28 -6.91 -6.50
C LEU A 116 -3.65 -7.12 -7.15
N THR A 117 -4.04 -6.28 -8.11
CA THR A 117 -5.38 -6.30 -8.71
C THR A 117 -5.39 -6.80 -10.14
N TYR A 118 -4.47 -6.33 -10.99
CA TYR A 118 -4.47 -6.68 -12.42
C TYR A 118 -3.82 -8.04 -12.70
N MET A 119 -2.69 -8.35 -12.07
CA MET A 119 -2.00 -9.64 -12.27
C MET A 119 -2.86 -10.88 -12.00
N PRO A 120 -3.73 -10.95 -10.96
CA PRO A 120 -4.64 -12.09 -10.79
C PRO A 120 -5.52 -12.29 -12.02
N THR A 121 -6.13 -11.21 -12.50
CA THR A 121 -6.99 -11.21 -13.68
C THR A 121 -6.23 -11.52 -14.96
N TYR A 122 -4.98 -11.07 -15.09
CA TYR A 122 -4.13 -11.38 -16.23
C TYR A 122 -3.77 -12.87 -16.30
N LEU A 123 -3.41 -13.46 -15.16
CA LEU A 123 -3.14 -14.89 -15.03
C LEU A 123 -4.36 -15.75 -15.37
N SER A 124 -5.55 -15.38 -14.87
CA SER A 124 -6.77 -16.13 -15.15
C SER A 124 -7.32 -15.90 -16.57
N SER A 125 -7.46 -14.65 -17.00
CA SER A 125 -8.15 -14.30 -18.26
C SER A 125 -7.26 -14.38 -19.49
N SER A 126 -5.96 -14.05 -19.39
CA SER A 126 -5.07 -13.97 -20.57
C SER A 126 -4.20 -15.21 -20.74
N LEU A 127 -3.72 -15.80 -19.65
CA LEU A 127 -2.89 -17.03 -19.68
C LEU A 127 -3.74 -18.31 -19.53
N GLY A 128 -5.04 -18.19 -19.26
CA GLY A 128 -5.96 -19.33 -19.18
C GLY A 128 -5.72 -20.25 -17.99
N TYR A 129 -5.04 -19.77 -16.94
CA TYR A 129 -4.94 -20.52 -15.69
C TYR A 129 -6.31 -20.60 -15.03
N GLU A 130 -6.61 -21.77 -14.45
CA GLU A 130 -7.76 -21.95 -13.57
C GLU A 130 -7.71 -20.88 -12.45
N GLU A 131 -8.83 -20.20 -12.15
CA GLU A 131 -8.87 -19.08 -11.21
C GLU A 131 -8.20 -19.43 -9.86
N SER A 132 -8.42 -20.65 -9.39
CA SER A 132 -7.82 -21.20 -8.18
C SER A 132 -6.29 -21.16 -8.18
N HIS A 133 -5.66 -21.52 -9.30
CA HIS A 133 -4.21 -21.52 -9.46
C HIS A 133 -3.62 -20.11 -9.54
N GLY A 134 -4.27 -19.20 -10.29
CA GLY A 134 -3.84 -17.81 -10.40
C GLY A 134 -3.85 -17.08 -9.05
N VAL A 135 -4.91 -17.28 -8.26
CA VAL A 135 -5.01 -16.71 -6.92
C VAL A 135 -3.99 -17.33 -5.96
N MET A 136 -3.71 -18.63 -6.07
CA MET A 136 -2.72 -19.31 -5.21
C MET A 136 -1.29 -18.80 -5.43
N ILE A 137 -0.91 -18.54 -6.68
CA ILE A 137 0.40 -17.93 -7.02
C ILE A 137 0.51 -16.54 -6.36
N ILE A 138 -0.57 -15.77 -6.37
CA ILE A 138 -0.57 -14.42 -5.81
C ILE A 138 -0.55 -14.45 -4.29
N ILE A 139 -1.28 -15.36 -3.65
CA ILE A 139 -1.16 -15.60 -2.22
C ILE A 139 0.28 -15.94 -1.85
N ALA A 140 0.95 -16.80 -2.62
CA ALA A 140 2.36 -17.13 -2.39
C ALA A 140 3.27 -15.90 -2.53
N VAL A 141 3.06 -15.06 -3.55
CA VAL A 141 3.81 -13.80 -3.74
C VAL A 141 3.57 -12.85 -2.57
N MET A 142 2.32 -12.71 -2.12
CA MET A 142 1.96 -11.84 -1.01
C MET A 142 2.54 -12.31 0.33
N ILE A 143 2.56 -13.62 0.57
CA ILE A 143 3.27 -14.20 1.72
C ILE A 143 4.76 -13.86 1.62
N GLY A 144 5.35 -13.99 0.43
CA GLY A 144 6.72 -13.54 0.17
C GLY A 144 6.94 -12.07 0.52
N MET A 145 6.03 -11.19 0.07
CA MET A 145 6.05 -9.75 0.41
C MET A 145 6.00 -9.54 1.93
N LEU A 146 5.15 -10.27 2.62
CA LEU A 146 4.94 -10.15 4.06
C LEU A 146 6.21 -10.42 4.87
N PHE A 147 7.11 -11.30 4.40
CA PHE A 147 8.42 -11.52 5.02
C PHE A 147 9.48 -10.50 4.59
N VAL A 148 9.45 -10.07 3.32
CA VAL A 148 10.43 -9.14 2.75
C VAL A 148 10.23 -7.72 3.30
N GLN A 149 8.99 -7.34 3.60
CA GLN A 149 8.60 -5.99 3.95
C GLN A 149 9.12 -5.49 5.32
N PRO A 150 9.09 -6.28 6.41
CA PRO A 150 9.78 -5.92 7.65
C PRO A 150 11.29 -5.78 7.46
N LEU A 151 11.89 -6.67 6.65
CA LEU A 151 13.33 -6.68 6.41
C LEU A 151 13.78 -5.40 5.68
N ILE A 152 13.04 -5.02 4.64
CA ILE A 152 13.26 -3.77 3.90
C ILE A 152 12.98 -2.55 4.79
N GLY A 153 11.91 -2.57 5.59
CA GLY A 153 11.58 -1.48 6.51
C GLY A 153 12.69 -1.22 7.53
N LEU A 154 13.19 -2.27 8.19
CA LEU A 154 14.30 -2.19 9.14
C LEU A 154 15.60 -1.72 8.48
N THR A 155 15.89 -2.21 7.28
CA THR A 155 17.12 -1.87 6.55
C THR A 155 17.10 -0.44 6.03
N SER A 156 15.94 0.04 5.57
CA SER A 156 15.74 1.43 5.15
C SER A 156 15.94 2.41 6.31
N ASP A 157 15.48 2.06 7.52
CA ASP A 157 15.67 2.90 8.69
C ASP A 157 17.16 3.03 9.09
N ARG A 158 18.00 2.06 8.75
CA ARG A 158 19.46 2.11 9.01
C ARG A 158 20.30 2.77 7.91
N ILE A 159 20.03 2.45 6.64
CA ILE A 159 20.86 2.91 5.49
C ILE A 159 20.41 4.29 5.00
N GLY A 160 19.21 4.71 5.35
CA GLY A 160 18.60 5.95 4.88
C GLY A 160 17.64 5.71 3.72
N ARG A 161 16.65 6.59 3.63
CA ARG A 161 15.44 6.43 2.80
C ARG A 161 15.66 6.72 1.31
N ARG A 162 16.58 7.63 0.99
CA ARG A 162 16.87 8.09 -0.37
C ARG A 162 17.39 6.97 -1.31
N PRO A 163 18.36 6.11 -0.91
CA PRO A 163 18.82 5.03 -1.78
C PRO A 163 17.74 3.98 -2.07
N PHE A 164 16.86 3.67 -1.11
CA PHE A 164 15.76 2.71 -1.33
C PHE A 164 14.75 3.20 -2.38
N ILE A 165 14.41 4.49 -2.38
CA ILE A 165 13.56 5.07 -3.42
C ILE A 165 14.23 4.98 -4.79
N LEU A 166 15.52 5.29 -4.88
CA LEU A 166 16.25 5.24 -6.16
C LEU A 166 16.37 3.81 -6.68
N ILE A 167 16.76 2.87 -5.81
CA ILE A 167 16.88 1.44 -6.13
C ILE A 167 15.50 0.86 -6.50
N GLY A 168 14.43 1.24 -5.79
CA GLY A 168 13.07 0.85 -6.11
C GLY A 168 12.63 1.34 -7.48
N SER A 169 12.78 2.64 -7.77
CA SER A 169 12.38 3.23 -9.05
C SER A 169 13.21 2.71 -10.23
N VAL A 170 14.54 2.70 -10.11
CA VAL A 170 15.43 2.23 -11.19
C VAL A 170 15.32 0.72 -11.33
N GLY A 171 15.26 0.00 -10.21
CA GLY A 171 15.03 -1.44 -10.17
C GLY A 171 13.74 -1.81 -10.85
N LEU A 172 12.62 -1.12 -10.56
CA LEU A 172 11.36 -1.36 -11.25
C LEU A 172 11.49 -1.14 -12.76
N PHE A 173 12.14 -0.06 -13.20
CA PHE A 173 12.30 0.22 -14.64
C PHE A 173 13.12 -0.87 -15.36
N VAL A 174 14.22 -1.32 -14.75
CA VAL A 174 15.10 -2.35 -15.33
C VAL A 174 14.47 -3.74 -15.25
N VAL A 175 13.81 -4.04 -14.13
CA VAL A 175 13.28 -5.38 -13.83
C VAL A 175 11.89 -5.58 -14.41
N ALA A 176 11.15 -4.54 -14.79
CA ALA A 176 9.83 -4.65 -15.39
C ALA A 176 9.82 -5.53 -16.66
N VAL A 177 10.71 -5.24 -17.61
CA VAL A 177 10.81 -6.01 -18.87
C VAL A 177 11.12 -7.50 -18.62
N PRO A 178 12.21 -7.87 -17.92
CA PRO A 178 12.49 -9.28 -17.66
C PRO A 178 11.43 -9.95 -16.79
N ALA A 179 10.80 -9.24 -15.84
CA ALA A 179 9.70 -9.79 -15.05
C ALA A 179 8.50 -10.16 -15.92
N PHE A 180 8.08 -9.29 -16.84
CA PHE A 180 6.99 -9.61 -17.76
C PHE A 180 7.33 -10.75 -18.72
N LEU A 181 8.58 -10.83 -19.22
CA LEU A 181 9.02 -11.98 -20.02
C LEU A 181 8.95 -13.29 -19.23
N MET A 182 9.33 -13.28 -17.96
CA MET A 182 9.20 -14.44 -17.07
C MET A 182 7.74 -14.82 -16.81
N ILE A 183 6.82 -13.85 -16.73
CA ILE A 183 5.39 -14.07 -16.54
C ILE A 183 4.74 -14.72 -17.78
N ILE A 184 5.16 -14.34 -18.99
CA ILE A 184 4.63 -14.89 -20.25
C ILE A 184 5.24 -16.27 -20.59
N SER A 185 6.26 -16.72 -19.84
CA SER A 185 6.99 -17.97 -20.13
C SER A 185 6.22 -19.27 -19.80
N ASP A 186 4.94 -19.19 -19.41
CA ASP A 186 4.04 -20.31 -19.05
C ASP A 186 4.53 -21.27 -17.95
N ARG A 187 5.66 -20.98 -17.29
CA ARG A 187 6.20 -21.79 -16.19
C ARG A 187 5.86 -21.16 -14.85
N PRO A 188 5.16 -21.86 -13.93
CA PRO A 188 4.73 -21.31 -12.65
C PRO A 188 5.88 -20.79 -11.78
N ALA A 189 7.04 -21.45 -11.82
CA ALA A 189 8.23 -21.00 -11.10
C ALA A 189 8.79 -19.68 -11.62
N LEU A 190 8.79 -19.48 -12.95
CA LEU A 190 9.24 -18.22 -13.56
C LEU A 190 8.24 -17.09 -13.31
N ILE A 191 6.95 -17.38 -13.39
CA ILE A 191 5.87 -16.44 -13.06
C ILE A 191 6.03 -15.96 -11.61
N PHE A 192 6.17 -16.89 -10.66
CA PHE A 192 6.37 -16.56 -9.25
C PHE A 192 7.59 -15.66 -9.05
N LEU A 193 8.71 -15.99 -9.70
CA LEU A 193 9.97 -15.27 -9.54
C LEU A 193 9.90 -13.86 -10.16
N GLY A 194 9.24 -13.71 -11.32
CA GLY A 194 8.97 -12.42 -11.94
C GLY A 194 8.05 -11.53 -11.09
N LEU A 195 6.98 -12.10 -10.54
CA LEU A 195 6.08 -11.40 -9.62
C LEU A 195 6.81 -11.02 -8.32
N LEU A 196 7.63 -11.91 -7.76
CA LEU A 196 8.42 -11.64 -6.56
C LEU A 196 9.39 -10.47 -6.78
N PHE A 197 10.03 -10.40 -7.94
CA PHE A 197 10.93 -9.29 -8.27
C PHE A 197 10.20 -7.94 -8.33
N LEU A 198 9.05 -7.88 -9.00
CA LEU A 198 8.21 -6.67 -9.02
C LEU A 198 7.73 -6.31 -7.62
N ALA A 199 7.36 -7.31 -6.83
CA ALA A 199 6.89 -7.17 -5.47
C ALA A 199 7.98 -6.63 -4.52
N VAL A 200 9.23 -7.07 -4.66
CA VAL A 200 10.38 -6.55 -3.91
C VAL A 200 10.64 -5.09 -4.27
N ALA A 201 10.64 -4.76 -5.56
CA ALA A 201 10.82 -3.38 -6.02
C ALA A 201 9.73 -2.45 -5.46
N LEU A 202 8.48 -2.91 -5.47
CA LEU A 202 7.35 -2.20 -4.89
C LEU A 202 7.50 -2.01 -3.36
N ASN A 203 7.92 -3.04 -2.64
CA ASN A 203 8.13 -2.96 -1.19
C ASN A 203 9.22 -1.95 -0.79
N CYS A 204 10.30 -1.85 -1.57
CA CYS A 204 11.31 -0.81 -1.39
C CYS A 204 10.73 0.60 -1.47
N MET A 205 9.67 0.80 -2.26
CA MET A 205 9.02 2.10 -2.40
C MET A 205 7.99 2.32 -1.28
N ILE A 206 7.06 1.37 -1.08
CA ILE A 206 5.97 1.47 -0.11
C ILE A 206 6.51 1.64 1.32
N GLY A 207 7.45 0.79 1.74
CA GLY A 207 7.98 0.80 3.12
C GLY A 207 8.67 2.12 3.50
N VAL A 208 9.09 2.90 2.50
CA VAL A 208 9.79 4.17 2.66
C VAL A 208 8.87 5.37 2.39
N MET A 209 7.78 5.17 1.64
CA MET A 209 6.81 6.19 1.25
C MET A 209 6.14 6.81 2.47
N ALA A 210 5.61 5.99 3.40
CA ALA A 210 4.91 6.45 4.59
C ALA A 210 5.76 7.38 5.50
N ALA A 211 7.08 7.21 5.48
CA ALA A 211 7.99 7.98 6.31
C ALA A 211 8.64 9.18 5.57
N THR A 212 8.75 9.10 4.23
CA THR A 212 9.46 10.12 3.42
C THR A 212 8.52 11.22 2.94
N LEU A 213 7.27 10.89 2.61
CA LEU A 213 6.26 11.86 2.17
C LEU A 213 6.05 13.00 3.18
N PRO A 214 5.87 12.74 4.49
CA PRO A 214 5.78 13.81 5.47
C PRO A 214 7.06 14.64 5.55
N ALA A 215 8.24 14.01 5.44
CA ALA A 215 9.54 14.67 5.61
C ALA A 215 9.90 15.64 4.46
N LEU A 216 9.28 15.50 3.29
CA LEU A 216 9.47 16.37 2.12
C LEU A 216 8.83 17.76 2.28
N PHE A 217 7.86 17.90 3.18
CA PHE A 217 7.09 19.13 3.34
C PHE A 217 7.23 19.73 4.76
N PRO A 218 7.41 21.06 4.88
CA PRO A 218 7.30 21.77 6.15
C PRO A 218 5.97 21.46 6.86
N ALA A 219 5.97 21.36 8.19
CA ALA A 219 4.79 21.01 8.99
C ALA A 219 3.54 21.85 8.64
N ARG A 220 3.75 23.12 8.26
CA ARG A 220 2.71 24.08 7.87
C ARG A 220 1.94 23.74 6.59
N ILE A 221 2.57 23.03 5.64
CA ILE A 221 1.96 22.70 4.33
C ILE A 221 1.76 21.19 4.12
N ARG A 222 2.22 20.36 5.07
CA ARG A 222 2.25 18.90 4.96
C ARG A 222 0.87 18.31 4.68
N TYR A 223 -0.17 18.71 5.42
CA TYR A 223 -1.52 18.16 5.22
C TYR A 223 -2.09 18.52 3.84
N SER A 224 -2.03 19.78 3.44
CA SER A 224 -2.56 20.23 2.15
C SER A 224 -1.77 19.68 0.95
N ALA A 225 -0.44 19.56 1.08
CA ALA A 225 0.42 19.01 0.03
C ALA A 225 0.25 17.50 -0.13
N LEU A 226 0.09 16.75 0.98
CA LEU A 226 -0.22 15.33 0.93
C LEU A 226 -1.60 15.09 0.32
N ALA A 227 -2.62 15.82 0.78
CA ALA A 227 -3.99 15.70 0.25
C ALA A 227 -4.10 16.03 -1.25
N SER A 228 -3.19 16.84 -1.80
CA SER A 228 -3.14 17.15 -3.23
C SER A 228 -2.20 16.25 -4.04
N SER A 229 -1.38 15.42 -3.38
CA SER A 229 -0.45 14.49 -4.03
C SER A 229 -0.98 13.05 -4.11
N PHE A 230 -1.92 12.69 -3.25
CA PHE A 230 -2.69 11.43 -3.29
C PHE A 230 -3.89 11.58 -4.24
#